data_AF-A0A8J5TKW0-F1
#
_entry.id   AF-A0A8J5TKW0-F1
#
_cell.length_a   1.000
_cell.length_b   1.000
_cell.length_c   1.000
_cell.angle_alpha   90.00
_cell.angle_beta   90.00
_cell.angle_gamma   90.00
#
_symmetry.space_group_name_H-M   'P 1'
#
loop_
_entity.id
_entity.type
_entity.pdbx_description
1 polymer ?
#
loop_
_entity_poly.entity_id
_entity_poly.type
_entity_poly.pdbx_seq_one_letter_code
_entity_poly.pdbx_strand_id
1 'polypeptide(L)'
;MTISSRGQLVGTCNARLSVSEIARQMGISRSTMRCWLQQFEESANLADLPSSGRPKLTNTADDVRIVADIRNHPFTNAMATTEWLHLEVSARTVR
;
A
#
# COMPACT_ATOMS: atom_id res chain seq x y z
N MET A 1 -16.74 1.48 -0.24
CA MET A 1 -17.56 0.32 0.18
C MET A 1 -16.83 -0.40 1.32
N THR A 2 -17.52 -0.81 2.39
CA THR A 2 -16.88 -1.39 3.58
C THR A 2 -16.63 -2.89 3.41
N ILE A 3 -15.74 -3.46 4.23
CA ILE A 3 -15.46 -4.91 4.24
C ILE A 3 -16.71 -5.73 4.61
N SER A 4 -17.54 -5.21 5.52
CA SER A 4 -18.81 -5.84 5.92
C SER A 4 -19.79 -5.92 4.75
N SER A 5 -19.89 -4.85 3.94
CA SER A 5 -20.71 -4.87 2.72
C SER A 5 -20.19 -5.89 1.70
N ARG A 6 -18.87 -6.02 1.52
CA ARG A 6 -18.28 -7.06 0.65
C ARG A 6 -18.62 -8.46 1.13
N GLY A 7 -18.51 -8.69 2.44
CA GLY A 7 -18.83 -9.99 3.06
C GLY A 7 -20.29 -10.39 2.87
N GLN A 8 -21.23 -9.46 3.00
CA GLN A 8 -22.65 -9.71 2.72
C GLN A 8 -22.89 -10.14 1.27
N LEU A 9 -22.21 -9.52 0.31
CA LEU A 9 -22.33 -9.88 -1.11
C LEU A 9 -21.82 -11.29 -1.39
N VAL A 10 -20.67 -11.65 -0.84
CA VAL A 10 -20.10 -13.00 -0.97
C VAL A 10 -21.04 -14.04 -0.34
N GLY A 11 -21.58 -13.75 0.85
CA GLY A 11 -22.57 -14.62 1.50
C GLY A 11 -23.84 -14.81 0.68
N THR A 12 -24.31 -13.74 0.03
CA THR A 12 -25.50 -13.76 -0.84
C THR A 12 -25.26 -14.59 -2.10
N CYS A 13 -24.05 -14.56 -2.66
CA CYS A 13 -23.65 -15.41 -3.78
C CYS A 13 -23.63 -16.90 -3.38
N ASN A 14 -23.12 -17.22 -2.19
CA ASN A 14 -23.13 -18.58 -1.66
C ASN A 14 -24.56 -19.11 -1.43
N ALA A 15 -25.53 -18.22 -1.18
CA ALA A 15 -26.96 -18.54 -1.10
C ALA A 15 -27.63 -18.79 -2.48
N ARG A 16 -26.84 -19.08 -3.54
CA ARG A 16 -27.27 -19.41 -4.92
C ARG A 16 -27.86 -18.26 -5.73
N LEU A 17 -27.64 -17.01 -5.33
CA LEU A 17 -27.92 -15.88 -6.22
C LEU A 17 -26.80 -15.72 -7.25
N SER A 18 -27.17 -15.42 -8.50
CA SER A 18 -26.19 -15.27 -9.57
C SER A 18 -25.35 -13.99 -9.37
N VAL A 19 -24.06 -14.06 -9.68
CA VAL A 19 -23.15 -12.90 -9.65
C VAL A 19 -23.71 -11.71 -10.45
N SER A 20 -24.37 -12.00 -11.58
CA SER A 20 -25.01 -10.98 -12.43
C SER A 20 -26.17 -10.27 -11.72
N GLU A 21 -27.00 -11.00 -10.99
CA GLU A 21 -28.14 -10.46 -10.23
C GLU A 21 -27.64 -9.51 -9.13
N ILE A 22 -26.67 -9.98 -8.34
CA ILE A 22 -26.09 -9.23 -7.22
C ILE A 22 -25.39 -7.96 -7.70
N ALA A 23 -24.60 -8.07 -8.78
CA ALA A 23 -23.91 -6.93 -9.38
C ALA A 23 -24.91 -5.86 -9.85
N ARG A 24 -26.01 -6.26 -10.49
CA ARG A 24 -27.08 -5.36 -10.95
C ARG A 24 -27.78 -4.69 -9.79
N GLN A 25 -28.13 -5.44 -8.75
CA GLN A 25 -28.83 -4.92 -7.57
C GLN A 25 -28.01 -3.89 -6.80
N MET A 26 -26.68 -4.04 -6.80
CA MET A 26 -25.76 -3.25 -5.99
C MET A 26 -24.99 -2.18 -6.78
N GLY A 27 -25.23 -2.08 -8.10
CA GLY A 27 -24.59 -1.07 -8.96
C GLY A 27 -23.08 -1.24 -9.10
N ILE A 28 -22.57 -2.46 -8.95
CA ILE A 28 -21.14 -2.79 -9.05
C ILE A 28 -20.85 -3.64 -10.28
N SER A 29 -19.62 -3.56 -10.78
CA SER A 29 -19.24 -4.35 -11.95
C SER A 29 -19.17 -5.85 -11.61
N ARG A 30 -19.54 -6.70 -12.59
CA ARG A 30 -19.41 -8.17 -12.45
C ARG A 30 -17.96 -8.58 -12.20
N SER A 31 -16.99 -7.89 -12.80
CA SER A 31 -15.56 -8.13 -12.59
C SER A 31 -15.13 -7.85 -11.16
N THR A 32 -15.61 -6.76 -10.54
CA THR A 32 -15.38 -6.47 -9.12
C THR A 32 -15.93 -7.58 -8.22
N MET A 33 -17.16 -8.05 -8.49
CA MET A 33 -17.74 -9.17 -7.73
C MET A 33 -16.93 -10.47 -7.86
N ARG A 34 -16.48 -10.81 -9.07
CA ARG A 34 -15.64 -12.00 -9.29
C ARG A 34 -14.30 -11.90 -8.58
N CYS A 35 -13.69 -10.71 -8.59
CA CYS A 35 -12.44 -10.44 -7.87
C CYS A 35 -12.61 -10.68 -6.36
N TRP A 36 -13.68 -10.20 -5.74
CA TRP A 36 -13.93 -10.44 -4.31
C TRP A 36 -14.25 -11.90 -3.99
N LEU A 37 -14.99 -12.60 -4.84
CA LEU A 37 -15.23 -14.04 -4.66
C LEU A 37 -13.92 -14.82 -4.69
N GLN A 38 -13.08 -14.56 -5.70
CA GLN A 38 -11.77 -15.19 -5.82
C GLN A 38 -10.88 -14.87 -4.62
N GLN A 39 -10.81 -13.60 -4.22
CA GLN A 39 -10.04 -13.17 -3.04
C GLN A 39 -10.49 -13.91 -1.77
N PHE A 40 -11.80 -14.08 -1.60
CA PHE A 40 -12.37 -14.80 -0.47
C PHE A 40 -12.11 -16.30 -0.53
N GLU A 41 -12.21 -16.93 -1.70
CA GLU A 41 -11.89 -18.35 -1.91
C GLU A 41 -10.40 -18.64 -1.62
N GLU A 42 -9.51 -17.75 -2.03
CA GLU A 42 -8.06 -17.92 -1.87
C GLU A 42 -7.56 -17.62 -0.46
N SER A 43 -8.10 -16.58 0.20
CA SER A 43 -7.51 -16.03 1.42
C SER A 43 -8.48 -15.89 2.60
N ALA A 44 -9.76 -16.23 2.43
CA ALA A 44 -10.84 -15.96 3.39
C ALA A 44 -10.90 -14.49 3.87
N ASN A 45 -10.36 -13.57 3.06
CA ASN A 45 -10.23 -12.16 3.39
C ASN A 45 -10.75 -11.28 2.25
N LEU A 46 -11.33 -10.13 2.62
CA LEU A 46 -11.89 -9.13 1.70
C LEU A 46 -11.32 -7.72 1.98
N ALA A 47 -10.34 -7.63 2.87
CA ALA A 47 -9.62 -6.40 3.15
C ALA A 47 -8.80 -5.98 1.93
N ASP A 48 -8.71 -4.68 1.71
CA ASP A 48 -7.78 -4.14 0.73
C ASP A 48 -6.34 -4.42 1.22
N LEU A 49 -5.49 -4.89 0.31
CA LEU A 49 -4.07 -5.05 0.61
C LEU A 49 -3.44 -3.67 0.81
N PRO A 50 -2.45 -3.55 1.71
CA PRO A 50 -1.67 -2.34 1.80
C PRO A 50 -1.06 -2.03 0.43
N SER A 51 -1.30 -0.82 -0.06
CA SER A 51 -0.66 -0.37 -1.30
C SER A 51 0.84 -0.26 -1.07
N SER A 52 1.66 -0.70 -2.02
CA SER A 52 3.12 -0.59 -1.95
C SER A 52 3.59 0.87 -1.83
N GLY A 53 2.73 1.83 -2.20
CA GLY A 53 3.05 3.25 -2.20
C GLY A 53 4.11 3.60 -3.25
N ARG A 54 4.55 4.86 -3.22
CA ARG A 54 5.68 5.30 -4.05
C ARG A 54 6.99 4.80 -3.42
N PRO A 55 7.89 4.17 -4.19
CA PRO A 55 9.21 3.80 -3.68
C PRO A 55 9.92 5.01 -3.06
N LYS A 56 10.57 4.79 -1.92
CA LYS A 56 11.44 5.80 -1.30
C LYS A 56 12.66 6.03 -2.19
N LEU A 57 13.17 7.27 -2.18
CA LEU A 57 14.42 7.61 -2.87
C LEU A 57 15.64 7.04 -2.15
N THR A 58 15.57 6.90 -0.82
CA THR A 58 16.63 6.30 0.00
C THR A 58 16.33 4.83 0.27
N ASN A 59 17.39 4.04 0.40
CA ASN A 59 17.30 2.68 0.93
C ASN A 59 17.66 2.66 2.43
N THR A 60 17.46 1.51 3.09
CA THR A 60 17.74 1.34 4.53
C THR A 60 19.19 1.62 4.90
N ALA A 61 20.15 1.30 4.02
CA ALA A 61 21.57 1.55 4.29
C ALA A 61 21.91 3.04 4.20
N ASP A 62 21.30 3.76 3.25
CA ASP A 62 21.44 5.22 3.15
C ASP A 62 20.86 5.90 4.39
N ASP A 63 19.66 5.49 4.84
CA ASP A 63 19.03 6.01 6.06
C ASP A 63 19.94 5.82 7.29
N VAL A 64 20.57 4.65 7.42
CA VAL A 64 21.53 4.36 8.51
C VAL A 64 22.76 5.26 8.41
N ARG A 65 23.31 5.47 7.20
CA ARG A 65 24.47 6.33 6.98
C ARG A 65 24.16 7.79 7.30
N ILE A 66 23.00 8.29 6.88
CA ILE A 66 22.52 9.65 7.17
C ILE A 66 22.41 9.87 8.68
N VAL A 67 21.76 8.94 9.38
CA VAL A 67 21.59 9.03 10.85
C VAL A 67 22.95 8.99 11.57
N ALA A 68 23.88 8.16 11.12
CA ALA A 68 25.21 8.08 11.69
C ALA A 68 26.03 9.36 11.46
N ASP A 69 25.98 9.93 10.25
CA ASP A 69 26.66 11.18 9.89
C ASP A 69 26.19 12.35 10.78
N ILE A 70 24.87 12.55 10.89
CA ILE A 70 24.30 13.63 11.70
C ILE A 70 24.66 13.45 13.19
N ARG A 71 24.70 12.20 13.70
CA ARG A 71 25.11 11.94 15.09
C ARG A 71 26.58 12.28 15.35
N ASN A 72 27.46 12.01 14.39
CA ASN A 72 28.89 12.30 14.51
C ASN A 72 29.19 13.79 14.25
N HIS A 73 28.36 14.46 13.45
CA HIS A 73 28.50 15.85 13.05
C HIS A 73 27.20 16.65 13.29
N PRO A 74 26.83 16.90 14.57
CA PRO A 74 25.51 17.44 14.93
C PRO A 74 25.24 18.88 14.45
N PHE A 75 26.28 19.61 14.04
CA PHE A 75 26.17 20.96 13.49
C PHE A 75 26.35 21.01 11.96
N THR A 76 26.35 19.85 11.29
CA THR A 76 26.37 19.78 9.83
C THR A 76 25.01 20.17 9.24
N ASN A 77 24.99 20.50 7.95
CA ASN A 77 23.76 20.81 7.23
C ASN A 77 23.41 19.69 6.23
N ALA A 78 22.15 19.62 5.81
CA ALA A 78 21.67 18.55 4.94
C ALA A 78 22.37 18.49 3.57
N MET A 79 22.83 19.63 3.01
CA MET A 79 23.62 19.65 1.77
C MET A 79 24.99 19.00 1.98
N ALA A 80 25.66 19.34 3.08
CA ALA A 80 26.95 18.77 3.43
C ALA A 80 26.85 17.26 3.67
N THR A 81 25.79 16.77 4.33
CA THR A 81 25.55 15.33 4.49
C THR A 81 25.29 14.63 3.15
N THR A 82 24.52 15.23 2.23
CA THR A 82 24.32 14.65 0.90
C THR A 82 25.61 14.56 0.09
N GLU A 83 26.45 15.60 0.15
CA GLU A 83 27.74 15.65 -0.54
C GLU A 83 28.72 14.63 0.05
N TRP A 84 28.86 14.61 1.38
CA TRP A 84 29.76 13.70 2.09
C TRP A 84 29.41 12.23 1.84
N LEU A 85 28.12 11.89 1.89
CA LEU A 85 27.66 10.52 1.70
C LEU A 85 27.51 10.12 0.23
N HIS A 86 27.76 11.05 -0.71
CA HIS A 86 27.58 10.88 -2.15
C HIS A 86 26.18 10.36 -2.51
N LEU A 87 25.15 10.99 -1.91
CA LEU A 87 23.78 10.57 -2.12
C LEU A 87 23.15 11.30 -3.30
N GLU A 88 22.56 10.55 -4.22
CA GLU A 88 21.76 11.06 -5.34
C GLU A 88 20.33 11.43 -4.88
N VAL A 89 20.21 12.18 -3.77
CA VAL A 89 18.94 12.68 -3.26
C VAL A 89 19.02 14.15 -2.93
N SER A 90 17.87 14.84 -2.99
CA SER A 90 17.82 16.25 -2.61
C SER A 90 18.11 16.44 -1.12
N ALA A 91 18.72 17.56 -0.73
CA ALA A 91 18.88 17.90 0.69
C ALA A 91 17.55 18.03 1.45
N ARG A 92 16.41 18.24 0.76
CA ARG A 92 15.07 18.18 1.36
C ARG A 92 14.68 16.76 1.77
N THR A 93 15.24 15.74 1.12
CA THR A 93 15.04 14.32 1.48
C THR A 93 15.78 13.97 2.77
N VAL A 94 16.92 14.61 3.03
CA VAL A 94 17.78 14.36 4.20
C VAL A 94 17.37 15.17 5.43
N ARG A 95 16.85 16.39 5.25
CA ARG A 95 16.35 17.26 6.33
C ARG A 95 15.17 16.65 7.06
#